data_AF-A0A401MRR4-F1
#
_entry.id   AF-A0A401MRR4-F1
#
_cell.length_a   1.000
_cell.length_b   1.000
_cell.length_c   1.000
_cell.angle_alpha   90.00
_cell.angle_beta   90.00
_cell.angle_gamma   90.00
#
_symmetry.space_group_name_H-M   'P 1'
#
loop_
_entity.id
_entity.type
_entity.pdbx_description
1 polymer ?
#
loop_
_entity_poly.entity_id
_entity_poly.type
_entity_poly.pdbx_seq_one_letter_code
_entity_poly.pdbx_strand_id
1 'polypeptide(L)'
;MFGRVAREPDALAEAPEVQRLAGRSPRSWTDHEWPEWEELDYVAGQAFEDVTGKTHDDFNDAIGAQNFEDPEPKDPAGERWDVNRGEETARRLPRLSALFPVSEAK
;
A
#
# COMPACT_ATOMS: atom_id res chain seq x y z
N MET A 1 -1.95 9.43 14.07
CA MET A 1 -1.24 9.55 12.78
C MET A 1 -2.05 8.92 11.64
N PHE A 2 -2.38 7.63 11.73
CA PHE A 2 -3.17 6.90 10.72
C PHE A 2 -4.47 7.59 10.30
N GLY A 3 -5.34 7.98 11.24
CA GLY A 3 -6.61 8.65 10.91
C GLY A 3 -6.48 10.08 10.33
N ARG A 4 -5.29 10.70 10.40
CA ARG A 4 -4.99 11.97 9.70
C ARG A 4 -4.59 11.67 8.26
N VAL A 5 -3.63 10.75 8.08
CA VAL A 5 -3.19 10.29 6.75
C VAL A 5 -4.35 9.73 5.93
N ALA A 6 -5.25 8.96 6.53
CA ALA A 6 -6.42 8.40 5.84
C ALA A 6 -7.37 9.48 5.28
N ARG A 7 -7.40 10.67 5.88
CA ARG A 7 -8.20 11.82 5.41
C ARG A 7 -7.40 12.78 4.54
N GLU A 8 -6.11 12.89 4.81
CA GLU A 8 -5.16 13.80 4.16
C GLU A 8 -3.89 13.01 3.80
N PRO A 9 -3.88 12.28 2.67
CA PRO A 9 -2.75 11.42 2.31
C PRO A 9 -1.42 12.19 2.20
N ASP A 10 -1.46 13.45 1.78
CA ASP A 10 -0.30 14.35 1.69
C ASP A 10 0.41 14.60 3.05
N ALA A 11 -0.27 14.34 4.19
CA ALA A 11 0.34 14.41 5.51
C ALA A 11 1.42 13.34 5.74
N LEU A 12 1.50 12.29 4.91
CA LEU A 12 2.61 11.32 4.94
C LEU A 12 3.97 11.97 4.70
N ALA A 13 4.03 13.12 4.03
CA ALA A 13 5.28 13.85 3.83
C ALA A 13 5.94 14.33 5.15
N GLU A 14 5.18 14.34 6.26
CA GLU A 14 5.68 14.68 7.59
C GLU A 14 6.25 13.46 8.35
N ALA A 15 6.05 12.23 7.85
CA ALA A 15 6.54 11.02 8.49
C ALA A 15 8.07 10.90 8.32
N PRO A 16 8.86 10.75 9.41
CA PRO A 16 10.31 10.62 9.34
C PRO A 16 10.77 9.48 8.41
N GLU A 17 10.02 8.37 8.38
CA GLU A 17 10.28 7.21 7.55
C GLU A 17 10.13 7.55 6.06
N VAL A 18 9.10 8.32 5.70
CA VAL A 18 8.88 8.77 4.31
C VAL A 18 9.94 9.76 3.89
N GLN A 19 10.32 10.70 4.77
CA GLN A 19 11.38 11.67 4.49
C GLN A 19 12.74 11.00 4.25
N ARG A 20 13.06 9.93 4.98
CA ARG A 20 14.30 9.14 4.80
C ARG A 20 14.41 8.51 3.41
N LEU A 21 13.27 8.28 2.74
CA LEU A 21 13.21 7.67 1.41
C LEU A 21 13.21 8.70 0.28
N ALA A 22 12.95 9.98 0.57
CA ALA A 22 12.88 11.04 -0.41
C ALA A 22 14.17 11.15 -1.24
N GLY A 23 14.02 11.33 -2.56
CA GLY A 23 15.15 11.43 -3.50
C GLY A 23 15.94 10.13 -3.74
N ARG A 24 15.57 9.01 -3.10
CA ARG A 24 16.16 7.69 -3.36
C ARG A 24 15.33 6.93 -4.38
N SER A 25 16.00 6.15 -5.24
CA SER A 25 15.30 5.22 -6.13
C SER A 25 14.66 4.11 -5.30
N PRO A 26 13.39 3.73 -5.52
CA PRO A 26 12.80 2.55 -4.88
C PRO A 26 13.61 1.27 -5.09
N ARG A 27 14.35 1.16 -6.21
CA ARG A 27 15.24 0.02 -6.50
C ARG A 27 16.43 -0.12 -5.53
N SER A 28 16.72 0.89 -4.73
CA SER A 28 17.79 0.87 -3.73
C SER A 28 17.28 0.84 -2.29
N TRP A 29 15.99 0.65 -2.09
CA TRP A 29 15.42 0.43 -0.77
C TRP A 29 15.67 -1.01 -0.34
N THR A 30 16.00 -1.21 0.93
CA THR A 30 16.04 -2.55 1.53
C THR A 30 14.62 -3.08 1.73
N ASP A 31 14.46 -4.38 1.93
CA ASP A 31 13.16 -5.00 2.24
C ASP A 31 12.44 -4.27 3.39
N HIS A 32 13.16 -3.94 4.48
CA HIS A 32 12.62 -3.17 5.62
C HIS A 32 12.27 -1.70 5.37
N GLU A 33 12.60 -1.17 4.20
CA GLU A 33 12.27 0.20 3.80
C GLU A 33 11.08 0.25 2.87
N TRP A 34 10.71 -0.88 2.27
CA TRP A 34 9.41 -1.01 1.67
C TRP A 34 8.34 -0.96 2.77
N PRO A 35 7.18 -0.33 2.51
CA PRO A 35 6.05 -0.47 3.40
C PRO A 35 5.71 -1.95 3.55
N GLU A 36 5.98 -2.52 4.74
CA GLU A 36 5.81 -3.94 5.11
C GLU A 36 4.34 -4.43 5.08
N TRP A 37 3.45 -3.72 4.38
CA TRP A 37 2.05 -4.13 4.25
C TRP A 37 1.89 -5.38 3.39
N GLU A 38 2.84 -5.67 2.49
CA GLU A 38 2.85 -6.91 1.70
C GLU A 38 3.00 -8.14 2.60
N GLU A 39 3.82 -8.08 3.65
CA GLU A 39 3.97 -9.20 4.60
C GLU A 39 2.67 -9.51 5.36
N LEU A 40 1.81 -8.50 5.60
CA LEU A 40 0.50 -8.71 6.24
C LEU A 40 -0.43 -9.61 5.42
N ASP A 41 -0.30 -9.60 4.09
CA ASP A 41 -1.09 -10.46 3.21
C ASP A 41 -0.72 -11.94 3.38
N TYR A 42 0.50 -12.23 3.85
CA TYR A 42 0.99 -13.59 4.08
C TYR A 42 0.78 -14.10 5.51
N VAL A 43 0.59 -13.23 6.50
CA VAL A 43 0.49 -13.62 7.93
C VAL A 43 -0.60 -14.68 8.16
N ALA A 44 -1.79 -14.48 7.58
CA ALA A 44 -2.91 -15.41 7.77
C ALA A 44 -2.66 -16.76 7.07
N GLY A 45 -2.08 -16.72 5.87
CA GLY A 45 -1.71 -17.92 5.12
C GLY A 45 -0.62 -18.72 5.84
N GLN A 46 0.45 -18.07 6.28
CA GLN A 46 1.53 -18.72 7.04
C GLN A 46 1.02 -19.37 8.32
N ALA A 47 0.18 -18.67 9.09
CA ALA A 47 -0.42 -19.25 10.30
C ALA A 47 -1.31 -20.48 9.99
N PHE A 48 -2.01 -20.49 8.85
CA PHE A 48 -2.78 -21.65 8.39
C PHE A 48 -1.87 -22.83 8.05
N GLU A 49 -0.77 -22.59 7.32
CA GLU A 49 0.22 -23.63 7.00
C GLU A 49 0.81 -24.23 8.28
N ASP A 50 1.24 -23.39 9.22
CA ASP A 50 1.84 -23.80 10.49
C ASP A 50 0.91 -24.69 11.33
N VAL A 51 -0.38 -24.36 11.38
CA VAL A 51 -1.37 -25.07 12.21
C VAL A 51 -1.87 -26.35 11.53
N THR A 52 -2.02 -26.34 10.20
CA THR A 52 -2.69 -27.43 9.47
C THR A 52 -1.73 -28.35 8.72
N GLY A 53 -0.50 -27.92 8.48
CA GLY A 53 0.47 -28.58 7.61
C GLY A 53 0.10 -28.57 6.12
N LYS A 54 -0.90 -27.79 5.74
CA LYS A 54 -1.37 -27.64 4.36
C LYS A 54 -0.67 -26.47 3.66
N THR A 55 -0.92 -26.30 2.36
CA THR A 55 -0.29 -25.23 1.57
C THR A 55 -1.06 -23.93 1.63
N HIS A 56 -0.42 -22.84 1.20
CA HIS A 56 -1.05 -21.54 0.97
C HIS A 56 -2.19 -21.62 -0.06
N ASP A 57 -2.12 -22.52 -1.04
CA ASP A 57 -3.23 -22.74 -1.98
C ASP A 57 -4.44 -23.36 -1.27
N ASP A 58 -4.23 -24.31 -0.36
CA ASP A 58 -5.30 -24.89 0.47
C ASP A 58 -5.92 -23.82 1.39
N PHE A 59 -5.14 -22.83 1.85
CA PHE A 59 -5.65 -21.68 2.58
C PHE A 59 -6.60 -20.84 1.71
N ASN A 60 -6.18 -20.50 0.50
CA ASN A 60 -6.99 -19.71 -0.44
C ASN A 60 -8.30 -20.43 -0.80
N ASP A 61 -8.25 -21.74 -1.04
CA ASP A 61 -9.44 -22.57 -1.28
C ASP A 61 -10.36 -22.59 -0.06
N ALA A 62 -9.80 -22.71 1.15
CA ALA A 62 -10.57 -22.72 2.40
C ALA A 62 -11.26 -21.36 2.66
N ILE A 63 -10.58 -20.25 2.38
CA ILE A 63 -11.16 -18.90 2.47
C ILE A 63 -12.24 -18.71 1.39
N GLY A 64 -11.97 -19.11 0.14
CA GLY A 64 -12.94 -18.99 -0.96
C GLY A 64 -14.18 -19.86 -0.79
N ALA A 65 -14.06 -21.00 -0.10
CA ALA A 65 -15.19 -21.85 0.28
C ALA A 65 -16.02 -21.25 1.42
N GLN A 66 -15.45 -20.34 2.22
CA GLN A 66 -16.26 -19.53 3.12
C GLN A 66 -17.02 -18.54 2.26
N ASN A 67 -18.35 -18.57 2.36
CA ASN A 67 -19.23 -17.65 1.65
C ASN A 67 -19.17 -16.26 2.33
N PHE A 68 -17.96 -15.69 2.34
CA PHE A 68 -17.61 -14.45 3.00
C PHE A 68 -17.84 -13.31 2.03
N GLU A 69 -18.66 -12.36 2.45
CA GLU A 69 -18.76 -11.10 1.75
C GLU A 69 -17.60 -10.23 2.21
N ASP A 70 -16.68 -9.93 1.28
CA ASP A 70 -15.57 -9.04 1.56
C ASP A 70 -16.09 -7.70 2.09
N PRO A 71 -15.76 -7.32 3.33
CA PRO A 71 -16.18 -6.05 3.92
C PRO A 71 -15.47 -4.87 3.26
N GLU A 72 -14.41 -5.10 2.46
CA GLU A 72 -13.80 -4.05 1.67
C GLU A 72 -14.82 -3.50 0.65
N PRO A 73 -15.03 -2.17 0.60
CA PRO A 73 -15.89 -1.59 -0.41
C PRO A 73 -15.34 -1.93 -1.81
N LYS A 74 -16.04 -2.82 -2.53
CA LYS A 74 -15.73 -3.14 -3.94
C LYS A 74 -15.67 -1.91 -4.83
N ASP A 75 -16.29 -0.82 -4.39
CA ASP A 75 -16.19 0.46 -5.01
C ASP A 75 -15.78 1.53 -3.98
N PRO A 76 -14.51 1.97 -3.97
CA PRO A 76 -14.06 2.95 -3.01
C PRO A 76 -14.84 4.25 -3.17
N ALA A 77 -15.38 4.76 -2.06
CA ALA A 77 -16.13 6.01 -2.07
C ALA A 77 -15.19 7.18 -2.36
N GLY A 78 -15.54 8.00 -3.36
CA GLY A 78 -14.81 9.23 -3.69
C GLY A 78 -14.57 9.41 -5.17
N GLU A 79 -13.88 10.49 -5.51
CA GLU A 79 -13.46 10.76 -6.87
C GLU A 79 -12.31 9.83 -7.27
N ARG A 80 -12.46 9.10 -8.38
CA ARG A 80 -11.36 8.33 -8.96
C ARG A 80 -10.44 9.25 -9.74
N TRP A 81 -9.15 9.13 -9.49
CA TRP A 81 -8.11 9.87 -10.20
C TRP A 81 -6.84 9.01 -10.32
N ASP A 82 -6.00 9.34 -11.30
CA ASP A 82 -4.80 8.57 -11.61
C ASP A 82 -3.56 9.20 -10.98
N VAL A 83 -2.94 8.49 -10.04
CA VAL A 83 -1.72 8.93 -9.33
C VAL A 83 -0.49 9.05 -10.25
N ASN A 84 -0.54 8.46 -11.44
CA ASN A 84 0.56 8.55 -12.41
C ASN A 84 0.46 9.82 -13.28
N ARG A 85 -0.63 10.59 -13.18
CA ARG A 85 -0.76 11.87 -13.87
C ARG A 85 -0.07 12.98 -13.08
N GLY A 86 1.18 13.27 -13.44
CA GLY A 86 2.06 14.20 -12.72
C GLY A 86 1.40 15.53 -12.28
N GLU A 87 0.69 16.22 -13.16
CA GLU A 87 0.01 17.49 -12.82
C GLU A 87 -1.13 17.30 -11.80
N GLU A 88 -1.94 16.25 -11.96
CA GLU A 88 -3.05 15.96 -11.06
C GLU A 88 -2.56 15.51 -9.69
N THR A 89 -1.51 14.67 -9.66
CA THR A 89 -0.83 14.24 -8.45
C THR A 89 -0.18 15.42 -7.72
N ALA A 90 0.53 16.29 -8.43
CA ALA A 90 1.13 17.49 -7.83
C ALA A 90 0.09 18.44 -7.25
N ARG A 91 -1.10 18.54 -7.87
CA ARG A 91 -2.21 19.34 -7.35
C ARG A 91 -2.82 18.74 -6.08
N ARG A 92 -3.00 17.41 -6.04
CA ARG A 92 -3.68 16.73 -4.92
C ARG A 92 -2.75 16.39 -3.76
N LEU A 93 -1.48 16.11 -4.04
CA LEU A 93 -0.45 15.65 -3.10
C LEU A 93 0.82 16.52 -3.18
N PRO A 94 0.71 17.85 -2.96
CA PRO A 94 1.80 18.78 -3.26
C PRO A 94 3.09 18.52 -2.47
N ARG A 95 3.00 18.08 -1.21
CA ARG A 95 4.19 17.83 -0.39
C ARG A 95 4.86 16.51 -0.77
N LEU A 96 4.08 15.47 -1.01
CA LEU A 96 4.61 14.18 -1.47
C LEU A 96 5.23 14.30 -2.86
N SER A 97 4.61 15.04 -3.78
CA SER A 97 5.18 15.28 -5.12
C SER A 97 6.49 16.08 -5.08
N ALA A 98 6.72 16.91 -4.07
CA ALA A 98 8.01 17.57 -3.87
C ALA A 98 9.11 16.61 -3.38
N LEU A 99 8.75 15.59 -2.58
CA LEU A 99 9.68 14.56 -2.08
C LEU A 99 9.96 13.46 -3.12
N PHE A 100 8.95 13.12 -3.93
CA PHE A 100 8.95 12.05 -4.93
C PHE A 100 8.42 12.59 -6.26
N PRO A 101 9.24 13.34 -7.02
CA PRO A 101 8.82 13.87 -8.31
C PRO A 101 8.53 12.72 -9.28
N VAL A 102 7.37 12.76 -9.93
CA VAL A 102 7.01 11.81 -10.99
C VAL A 102 7.91 12.12 -12.19
N SER A 103 8.87 11.23 -12.46
CA SER A 103 9.64 11.29 -13.70
C SER A 103 8.68 11.02 -14.86
N GLU A 104 8.61 11.93 -15.84
CA GLU A 104 7.98 11.59 -17.12
C GLU A 104 8.73 10.39 -17.70
N ALA A 105 8.01 9.29 -17.90
CA ALA A 105 8.57 8.15 -18.62
C ALA A 105 9.00 8.63 -20.00
N LYS A 106 10.29 8.48 -20.31
CA LYS A 106 10.82 8.72 -21.66
C LYS A 106 10.49 7.55 -22.58
#